data_AF-A0A8T4HV48-F1
#
_entry.id   AF-A0A8T4HV48-F1
#
_cell.length_a   1.000
_cell.length_b   1.000
_cell.length_c   1.000
_cell.angle_alpha   90.00
_cell.angle_beta   90.00
_cell.angle_gamma   90.00
#
_symmetry.space_group_name_H-M   'P 1'
#
loop_
_entity.id
_entity.type
_entity.pdbx_description
1 polymer ?
#
loop_
_entity_poly.entity_id
_entity_poly.type
_entity_poly.pdbx_seq_one_letter_code
_entity_poly.pdbx_strand_id
1 'polypeptide(L)'
;MSGTPPSPSLRPGGAPRLPVLAGRLLSALGVLLVVGLLPWLTGTDPARTILHARYADREASPAALAAIRQETGLDAGPLRLLADWAWGLLRGDFGTSWVSGRPVGPDVLSALGVSLTLMGVSLVVAVLLAMVLSMRTLRTGAHAED
;
A
#
# COMPACT_ATOMS: atom_id res chain seq x y z
N MET A 1 34.37 -38.27 -28.65
CA MET A 1 34.46 -37.08 -27.79
C MET A 1 33.08 -36.85 -27.16
N SER A 2 32.81 -37.51 -26.04
CA SER A 2 31.53 -37.45 -25.33
C SER A 2 31.61 -36.38 -24.24
N GLY A 3 31.21 -35.16 -24.56
CA GLY A 3 31.09 -34.08 -23.58
C GLY A 3 29.77 -34.21 -22.82
N THR A 4 29.82 -34.67 -21.58
CA THR A 4 28.69 -34.57 -20.65
C THR A 4 28.34 -33.09 -20.42
N PRO A 5 27.06 -32.68 -20.56
CA PRO A 5 26.67 -31.31 -20.29
C PRO A 5 26.88 -30.97 -18.79
N PRO A 6 27.32 -29.75 -18.45
CA PRO A 6 27.51 -29.34 -17.07
C PRO A 6 26.17 -29.28 -16.33
N SER A 7 26.12 -29.88 -15.13
CA SER A 7 24.92 -29.88 -14.28
C SER A 7 24.49 -28.45 -13.91
N PRO A 8 23.18 -28.13 -13.93
CA PRO A 8 22.69 -26.83 -13.52
C PRO A 8 22.92 -26.62 -12.02
N SER A 9 23.75 -25.64 -11.69
CA SER A 9 23.93 -25.22 -10.29
C SER A 9 22.70 -24.43 -9.84
N LEU A 10 21.83 -25.09 -9.07
CA LEU A 10 20.71 -24.44 -8.38
C LEU A 10 21.30 -23.48 -7.34
N ARG A 11 21.36 -22.18 -7.68
CA ARG A 11 21.70 -21.15 -6.70
C ARG A 11 20.60 -21.10 -5.63
N PRO A 12 20.90 -21.33 -4.34
CA PRO A 12 19.91 -21.18 -3.30
C PRO A 12 19.35 -19.75 -3.31
N GLY A 13 18.03 -19.63 -3.20
CA GLY A 13 17.33 -18.34 -3.15
C GLY A 13 17.92 -17.48 -2.03
N GLY A 14 18.70 -16.48 -2.39
CA GLY A 14 19.33 -15.60 -1.43
C GLY A 14 18.27 -14.81 -0.67
N ALA A 15 18.34 -14.82 0.66
CA ALA A 15 17.57 -13.91 1.50
C ALA A 15 17.71 -12.47 0.97
N PRO A 16 16.65 -11.64 1.09
CA PRO A 16 16.71 -10.26 0.62
C PRO A 16 17.93 -9.58 1.25
N ARG A 17 18.84 -9.09 0.40
CA ARG A 17 20.04 -8.39 0.85
C ARG A 17 19.57 -7.15 1.61
N LEU A 18 20.11 -6.90 2.81
CA LEU A 18 19.84 -5.71 3.63
C LEU A 18 19.67 -4.39 2.84
N PRO A 19 20.49 -4.07 1.80
CA PRO A 19 20.28 -2.87 0.99
C PRO A 19 18.94 -2.82 0.23
N VAL A 20 18.37 -3.96 -0.17
CA VAL A 20 17.07 -4.01 -0.87
C VAL A 20 15.92 -3.71 0.09
N LEU A 21 15.97 -4.24 1.31
CA LEU A 21 14.97 -3.94 2.34
C LEU A 21 15.01 -2.45 2.71
N ALA A 22 16.21 -1.92 2.93
CA ALA A 22 16.40 -0.50 3.22
C ALA A 22 15.88 0.39 2.08
N GLY A 23 16.18 0.03 0.82
CA GLY A 23 15.64 0.74 -0.34
C GLY A 23 14.11 0.74 -0.39
N ARG A 24 13.46 -0.40 -0.11
CA ARG A 24 11.99 -0.49 -0.06
C ARG A 24 11.37 0.36 1.05
N LEU A 25 11.97 0.35 2.24
CA LEU A 25 11.50 1.16 3.36
C LEU A 25 11.68 2.65 3.07
N LEU A 26 12.81 3.04 2.47
CA LEU A 26 13.04 4.42 2.06
C LEU A 26 12.06 4.87 0.98
N SER A 27 11.77 4.03 -0.02
CA SER A 27 10.74 4.32 -1.03
C SER A 27 9.35 4.45 -0.41
N ALA A 28 8.97 3.56 0.52
CA ALA A 28 7.69 3.64 1.20
C ALA A 28 7.57 4.91 2.04
N LEU A 29 8.62 5.27 2.77
CA LEU A 29 8.68 6.52 3.53
C LEU A 29 8.61 7.74 2.60
N GLY A 30 9.33 7.72 1.48
CA GLY A 30 9.29 8.79 0.48
C GLY A 30 7.90 8.97 -0.11
N VAL A 31 7.22 7.88 -0.49
CA VAL A 31 5.83 7.93 -0.97
C VAL A 31 4.90 8.46 0.12
N LEU A 32 5.03 7.99 1.36
CA LEU A 32 4.21 8.45 2.48
C LEU A 32 4.37 9.97 2.71
N LEU A 33 5.60 10.47 2.69
CA LEU A 33 5.89 11.90 2.82
C LEU A 33 5.31 12.70 1.66
N VAL A 34 5.53 12.26 0.42
CA VAL A 34 5.02 12.96 -0.77
C VAL A 34 3.49 13.01 -0.76
N VAL A 35 2.82 11.89 -0.47
CA VAL A 35 1.35 11.82 -0.42
C VAL A 35 0.80 12.63 0.75
N GLY A 36 1.41 12.51 1.93
CA GLY A 36 0.98 13.24 3.13
C GLY A 36 1.17 14.76 2.99
N LEU A 37 2.23 15.21 2.33
CA LEU A 37 2.48 16.64 2.09
C LEU A 37 1.82 17.16 0.80
N LEU A 38 1.19 16.30 0.01
CA LEU A 38 0.68 16.63 -1.31
C LEU A 38 -0.22 17.88 -1.32
N PRO A 39 -1.20 18.04 -0.40
CA PRO A 39 -2.02 19.26 -0.37
C PRO A 39 -1.19 20.55 -0.22
N TRP A 40 -0.15 20.52 0.62
CA TRP A 40 0.73 21.66 0.83
C TRP A 40 1.69 21.89 -0.34
N LEU A 41 2.18 20.81 -0.98
CA LEU A 41 3.05 20.89 -2.16
C LEU A 41 2.31 21.45 -3.38
N THR A 42 1.02 21.14 -3.52
CA THR A 42 0.18 21.63 -4.63
C THR A 42 -0.50 22.96 -4.32
N GLY A 43 -0.29 23.54 -3.13
CA GLY A 43 -0.99 24.75 -2.68
C GLY A 43 -2.52 24.56 -2.53
N THR A 44 -2.98 23.31 -2.46
CA THR A 44 -4.40 22.97 -2.29
C THR A 44 -4.73 22.96 -0.80
N ASP A 45 -5.70 23.78 -0.40
CA ASP A 45 -6.13 23.83 1.00
C ASP A 45 -6.83 22.52 1.44
N PRO A 46 -6.22 21.69 2.31
CA PRO A 46 -6.83 20.45 2.76
C PRO A 46 -8.17 20.67 3.49
N ALA A 47 -8.36 21.82 4.17
CA ALA A 47 -9.62 22.13 4.84
C ALA A 47 -10.77 22.28 3.83
N ARG A 48 -10.49 22.78 2.62
CA ARG A 48 -11.48 22.91 1.55
C ARG A 48 -11.89 21.54 1.00
N THR A 49 -10.93 20.63 0.81
CA THR A 49 -11.20 19.26 0.39
C THR A 49 -12.06 18.52 1.42
N ILE A 50 -11.75 18.68 2.72
CA ILE A 50 -12.54 18.10 3.81
C ILE A 50 -13.95 18.72 3.85
N LEU A 51 -14.08 20.04 3.66
CA LEU A 51 -15.38 20.73 3.62
C LEU A 51 -16.26 20.14 2.53
N HIS A 52 -15.78 20.05 1.29
CA HIS A 52 -16.55 19.52 0.17
C HIS A 52 -16.87 18.03 0.34
N ALA A 53 -15.96 17.25 0.96
CA ALA A 53 -16.22 15.85 1.27
C ALA A 53 -17.30 15.66 2.34
N ARG A 54 -17.39 16.56 3.33
CA ARG A 54 -18.46 16.55 4.36
C ARG A 54 -19.76 17.15 3.85
N TYR A 55 -19.68 18.23 3.08
CA TYR A 55 -20.78 19.07 2.66
C TYR A 55 -20.57 19.52 1.21
N ALA A 56 -21.06 18.73 0.25
CA ALA A 56 -20.86 18.98 -1.18
C ALA A 56 -21.31 20.40 -1.60
N ASP A 57 -22.45 20.85 -1.08
CA ASP A 57 -23.09 22.12 -1.47
C ASP A 57 -22.68 23.32 -0.59
N ARG A 58 -21.83 23.13 0.42
CA ARG A 58 -21.48 24.21 1.35
C ARG A 58 -20.36 25.07 0.80
N GLU A 59 -20.60 26.38 0.78
CA GLU A 59 -19.60 27.33 0.32
C GLU A 59 -18.41 27.43 1.28
N ALA A 60 -17.21 27.53 0.70
CA ALA A 60 -15.94 27.59 1.42
C ALA A 60 -15.70 28.97 2.03
N SER A 61 -16.58 29.39 2.95
CA SER A 61 -16.40 30.62 3.71
C SER A 61 -15.15 30.54 4.60
N PRO A 62 -14.44 31.65 4.84
CA PRO A 62 -13.25 31.66 5.70
C PRO A 62 -13.52 31.12 7.11
N ALA A 63 -14.69 31.40 7.67
CA ALA A 63 -15.10 30.90 8.98
C ALA A 63 -15.30 29.37 8.99
N ALA A 64 -15.90 28.79 7.94
CA ALA A 64 -16.08 27.34 7.83
C ALA A 64 -14.73 26.61 7.68
N LEU A 65 -13.80 27.17 6.90
CA LEU A 65 -12.46 26.60 6.74
C LEU A 65 -11.65 26.67 8.05
N ALA A 66 -11.73 27.79 8.77
CA ALA A 66 -11.07 27.95 10.07
C ALA A 66 -11.58 26.93 11.10
N ALA A 67 -12.90 26.71 11.15
CA ALA A 67 -13.51 25.70 12.01
C ALA A 67 -12.97 24.29 11.70
N ILE A 68 -12.91 23.92 10.41
CA ILE A 68 -12.35 22.61 10.00
C ILE A 68 -10.88 22.48 10.39
N ARG A 69 -10.06 23.53 10.22
CA ARG A 69 -8.63 23.47 10.58
C ARG A 69 -8.42 23.26 12.06
N GLN A 70 -9.21 23.92 12.90
CA GLN A 70 -9.15 23.71 14.35
C GLN A 70 -9.64 22.31 14.74
N GLU A 71 -10.73 21.82 14.16
CA GLU A 71 -11.25 20.47 14.44
C GLU A 71 -10.28 19.35 14.03
N THR A 72 -9.56 19.55 12.92
CA THR A 72 -8.68 18.52 12.33
C THR A 72 -7.22 18.67 12.73
N GLY A 73 -6.85 19.76 13.41
CA GLY A 73 -5.47 20.06 13.80
C GLY A 73 -4.57 20.49 12.63
N LEU A 74 -5.14 20.89 11.49
CA LEU A 74 -4.37 21.32 10.30
C LEU A 74 -3.47 22.54 10.58
N ASP A 75 -3.78 23.33 11.61
CA ASP A 75 -2.99 24.49 12.04
C ASP A 75 -1.59 24.12 12.58
N ALA A 76 -1.40 22.86 13.02
CA ALA A 76 -0.14 22.37 13.55
C ALA A 76 0.97 22.20 12.49
N GLY A 77 0.62 22.26 11.21
CA GLY A 77 1.51 22.06 10.08
C GLY A 77 1.61 20.59 9.63
N PRO A 78 2.02 20.35 8.37
CA PRO A 78 1.93 19.03 7.73
C PRO A 78 2.82 17.96 8.38
N LEU A 79 4.06 18.34 8.72
CA LEU A 79 5.03 17.41 9.31
C LEU A 79 4.58 16.93 10.69
N ARG A 80 3.98 17.82 11.48
CA ARG A 80 3.49 17.49 12.82
C ARG A 80 2.29 16.56 12.75
N LEU A 81 1.35 16.86 11.85
CA LEU A 81 0.17 16.03 11.61
C LEU A 81 0.56 14.62 11.16
N LEU A 82 1.53 14.50 10.25
CA LEU A 82 2.03 13.22 9.78
C LEU A 82 2.79 12.46 10.87
N ALA A 83 3.60 13.16 11.68
CA ALA A 83 4.32 12.55 12.79
C ALA A 83 3.37 12.04 13.88
N ASP A 84 2.37 12.83 14.27
CA ASP A 84 1.36 12.45 15.27
C ASP A 84 0.53 11.26 14.77
N TRP A 85 0.14 11.26 13.50
CA TRP A 85 -0.55 10.13 12.87
C TRP A 85 0.33 8.87 12.82
N ALA A 86 1.59 8.99 12.38
CA ALA A 86 2.51 7.86 12.32
C ALA A 86 2.77 7.27 13.71
N TRP A 87 2.88 8.13 14.72
CA TRP A 87 3.04 7.72 16.12
C TRP A 87 1.80 7.00 16.68
N GLY A 88 0.59 7.48 16.33
CA GLY A 88 -0.66 6.77 16.62
C GLY A 88 -0.68 5.39 15.95
N LEU A 89 -0.29 5.31 14.69
CA LEU A 89 -0.27 4.07 13.92
C LEU A 89 0.63 3.00 14.55
N LEU A 90 1.79 3.38 15.08
CA LEU A 90 2.69 2.48 15.82
C LEU A 90 2.05 1.89 17.09
N ARG A 91 1.01 2.54 17.63
CA ARG A 91 0.23 2.08 18.80
C ARG A 91 -1.06 1.36 18.41
N GLY A 92 -1.30 1.16 17.11
CA GLY A 92 -2.53 0.58 16.59
C GLY A 92 -3.69 1.57 16.47
N ASP A 93 -3.45 2.87 16.64
CA ASP A 93 -4.44 3.92 16.39
C ASP A 93 -4.31 4.45 14.97
N PHE A 94 -5.27 4.09 14.11
CA PHE A 94 -5.32 4.56 12.72
C PHE A 94 -5.88 5.98 12.61
N GLY A 95 -6.42 6.54 13.70
CA GLY A 95 -7.12 7.80 13.74
C GLY A 95 -8.59 7.71 13.34
N THR A 96 -9.20 8.88 13.26
CA THR A 96 -10.61 9.07 12.90
C THR A 96 -10.75 9.70 11.53
N SER A 97 -11.76 9.28 10.77
CA SER A 97 -12.07 9.85 9.47
C SER A 97 -12.42 11.32 9.62
N TRP A 98 -11.73 12.18 8.86
CA TRP A 98 -12.10 13.58 8.80
C TRP A 98 -13.42 13.83 8.07
N VAL A 99 -14.06 12.84 7.46
CA VAL A 99 -15.38 13.02 6.80
C VAL A 99 -16.49 12.55 7.73
N SER A 100 -16.41 11.31 8.21
CA SER A 100 -17.49 10.70 9.01
C SER A 100 -17.30 10.82 10.52
N GLY A 101 -16.12 11.25 10.99
CA GLY A 101 -15.78 11.31 12.42
C GLY A 101 -15.62 9.94 13.10
N ARG A 102 -15.71 8.84 12.35
CA ARG A 102 -15.63 7.47 12.88
C ARG A 102 -14.19 6.95 12.85
N PRO A 103 -13.82 5.99 13.72
CA PRO A 103 -12.51 5.34 13.67
C PRO A 103 -12.28 4.67 12.30
N VAL A 104 -11.08 4.83 11.73
CA VAL A 104 -10.73 4.32 10.40
C VAL A 104 -10.30 2.84 10.44
N GLY A 105 -9.87 2.35 11.61
CA GLY A 105 -9.35 0.99 11.79
C GLY A 105 -10.25 -0.13 11.22
N PRO A 106 -11.55 -0.17 11.52
CA PRO A 106 -12.46 -1.19 10.98
C PRO A 106 -12.54 -1.18 9.45
N ASP A 107 -12.56 0.01 8.85
CA ASP A 107 -12.61 0.16 7.38
C ASP A 107 -11.32 -0.34 6.74
N VAL A 108 -10.16 -0.06 7.34
CA VAL A 108 -8.86 -0.57 6.90
C VAL A 108 -8.81 -2.09 6.98
N LEU A 109 -9.23 -2.67 8.10
CA LEU A 109 -9.25 -4.14 8.26
C LEU A 109 -10.19 -4.81 7.26
N SER A 110 -11.36 -4.21 7.00
CA SER A 110 -12.29 -4.67 5.97
C SER A 110 -11.66 -4.65 4.57
N ALA A 111 -11.04 -3.53 4.18
CA ALA A 111 -10.38 -3.38 2.89
C ALA A 111 -9.17 -4.34 2.72
N LEU A 112 -8.42 -4.58 3.80
CA LEU A 112 -7.35 -5.59 3.82
C LEU A 112 -7.91 -7.00 3.60
N GLY A 113 -9.03 -7.34 4.25
CA GLY A 113 -9.70 -8.63 4.05
C GLY A 113 -10.12 -8.87 2.60
N VAL A 114 -10.68 -7.86 1.94
CA VAL A 114 -11.02 -7.92 0.51
C VAL A 114 -9.76 -8.12 -0.34
N SER A 115 -8.70 -7.35 -0.08
CA SER A 115 -7.44 -7.43 -0.83
C SER A 115 -6.77 -8.80 -0.69
N LEU A 116 -6.73 -9.36 0.53
CA LEU A 116 -6.19 -10.70 0.79
C LEU A 116 -7.02 -11.79 0.12
N THR A 117 -8.34 -11.64 0.11
CA THR A 117 -9.24 -12.57 -0.59
C THR A 117 -8.96 -12.58 -2.09
N LEU A 118 -8.88 -11.40 -2.71
CA LEU A 118 -8.55 -11.27 -4.13
C LEU A 118 -7.15 -11.81 -4.45
N MET A 119 -6.16 -11.51 -3.61
CA MET A 119 -4.82 -12.06 -3.74
C MET A 119 -4.82 -13.60 -3.67
N GLY A 120 -5.54 -14.17 -2.71
CA GLY A 120 -5.66 -15.62 -2.54
C GLY A 120 -6.33 -16.29 -3.73
N VAL A 121 -7.46 -15.76 -4.19
CA VAL A 121 -8.17 -16.29 -5.37
C VAL A 121 -7.29 -16.17 -6.62
N SER A 122 -6.64 -15.03 -6.82
CA SER A 122 -5.73 -14.81 -7.95
C SER A 122 -4.56 -15.81 -7.93
N LEU A 123 -3.97 -16.06 -6.77
CA LEU A 123 -2.90 -17.05 -6.60
C LEU A 123 -3.37 -18.46 -6.95
N VAL A 124 -4.56 -18.87 -6.48
CA VAL A 124 -5.15 -20.18 -6.81
C VAL A 124 -5.34 -20.32 -8.32
N VAL A 125 -5.93 -19.31 -8.97
CA VAL A 125 -6.12 -19.30 -10.42
C VAL A 125 -4.78 -19.37 -11.16
N ALA A 126 -3.78 -18.60 -10.74
CA ALA A 126 -2.45 -18.60 -11.35
C ALA A 126 -1.78 -19.99 -11.25
N VAL A 127 -1.87 -20.65 -10.09
CA VAL A 127 -1.32 -21.99 -9.88
C VAL A 127 -2.02 -23.03 -10.76
N LEU A 128 -3.35 -22.98 -10.85
CA LEU A 128 -4.12 -23.88 -11.71
C LEU A 128 -3.75 -23.72 -13.18
N LEU A 129 -3.65 -22.47 -13.66
CA LEU A 129 -3.24 -22.19 -15.03
C LEU A 129 -1.81 -22.66 -15.30
N ALA A 130 -0.87 -22.38 -14.39
CA ALA A 130 0.50 -22.84 -14.50
C ALA A 130 0.57 -24.38 -14.59
N MET A 131 -0.20 -25.08 -13.74
CA MET A 131 -0.25 -26.56 -13.76
C MET A 131 -0.78 -27.08 -15.10
N VAL A 132 -1.89 -26.53 -15.62
CA VAL A 132 -2.48 -26.96 -16.89
C VAL A 132 -1.52 -26.72 -18.06
N LEU A 133 -0.86 -25.55 -18.10
CA LEU A 133 0.03 -25.17 -19.18
C LEU A 133 1.35 -25.95 -19.15
N SER A 134 1.92 -26.19 -17.97
CA SER A 134 3.21 -26.89 -17.81
C SER A 134 3.08 -28.41 -17.77
N MET A 135 1.88 -28.98 -17.62
CA MET A 135 1.70 -30.44 -17.60
C MET A 135 2.16 -31.11 -18.91
N ARG A 136 1.98 -30.44 -20.06
CA ARG A 136 2.45 -30.98 -21.36
C ARG A 136 3.97 -30.98 -21.47
N THR A 137 4.64 -29.90 -21.08
CA THR A 137 6.10 -29.82 -21.11
C THR A 137 6.74 -30.82 -20.14
N LEU A 138 6.15 -31.00 -18.96
CA LEU A 138 6.59 -32.01 -17.99
C LEU A 138 6.46 -33.44 -18.54
N ARG A 139 5.35 -33.74 -19.22
CA ARG A 139 5.14 -35.05 -19.85
C ARG A 139 6.11 -35.33 -20.99
N THR A 140 6.36 -34.35 -21.87
CA THR A 140 7.28 -34.54 -23.00
C THR A 140 8.73 -34.68 -22.56
N GLY A 141 9.14 -33.99 -21.49
CA GLY A 141 10.49 -34.16 -20.92
C GLY A 141 10.73 -35.54 -20.31
N ALA A 142 9.72 -36.12 -19.65
CA ALA A 142 9.82 -37.44 -19.02
C ALA A 142 9.94 -38.60 -20.02
N HIS A 143 9.42 -38.45 -21.25
CA HIS A 143 9.51 -39.47 -22.31
C HIS A 143 10.75 -39.32 -23.21
N ALA A 144 11.58 -38.29 -23.00
CA ALA A 144 12.80 -38.10 -23.78
C ALA A 144 14.03 -38.82 -23.17
N GLU A 145 13.87 -39.41 -21.98
CA GLU A 145 14.92 -40.15 -21.26
C GLU A 145 14.79 -41.68 -21.40
N ASP A 146 13.76 -42.19 -22.08
CA ASP A 146 13.57 -43.60 -22.48
C ASP A 146 14.02 -43.83 -23.93
#